data_AF-A0A1C5UD82-F1
#
_entry.id   AF-A0A1C5UD82-F1
#
_cell.length_a   1.000
_cell.length_b   1.000
_cell.length_c   1.000
_cell.angle_alpha   90.00
_cell.angle_beta   90.00
_cell.angle_gamma   90.00
#
_symmetry.space_group_name_H-M   'P 1'
#
loop_
_entity.id
_entity.type
_entity.pdbx_description
1 polymer ?
#
loop_
_entity_poly.entity_id
_entity_poly.type
_entity_poly.pdbx_seq_one_letter_code
_entity_poly.pdbx_strand_id
1 'polypeptide(L)'
;MLRYENIGTVCIKIDLHNRNYSVIAIAKWNKETEKYMATLYLKENSVELLDLMEKYKDVEFDSDSSSIRNNILQEVSKLNDHDSFKYYMDRYDLEQKCFDRGLEIVTREELNK
;
A
#
# COMPACT_ATOMS: atom_id res chain seq x y z
N MET A 1 -11.98 20.06 20.84
CA MET A 1 -10.56 19.69 20.97
C MET A 1 -10.31 18.49 20.06
N LEU A 2 -9.29 18.52 19.22
CA LEU A 2 -8.95 17.41 18.33
C LEU A 2 -8.41 16.21 19.14
N ARG A 3 -8.60 15.00 18.63
CA ARG A 3 -8.10 13.73 19.20
C ARG A 3 -7.36 12.96 18.10
N TYR A 4 -6.35 12.17 18.49
CA TYR A 4 -5.56 11.34 17.57
C TYR A 4 -5.59 9.88 18.02
N GLU A 5 -5.31 8.97 17.07
CA GLU A 5 -5.09 7.55 17.33
C GLU A 5 -3.82 7.10 16.60
N ASN A 6 -3.00 6.28 17.25
CA ASN A 6 -1.89 5.61 16.59
C ASN A 6 -2.43 4.49 15.69
N ILE A 7 -2.28 4.65 14.37
CA ILE A 7 -2.68 3.66 13.37
C ILE A 7 -1.63 2.54 13.17
N GLY A 8 -0.42 2.72 13.69
CA GLY A 8 0.66 1.75 13.62
C GLY A 8 1.77 2.04 14.63
N THR A 9 2.49 1.01 15.05
CA THR A 9 3.71 1.10 15.85
C THR A 9 4.95 0.67 15.08
N VAL A 10 4.76 -0.02 13.96
CA VAL A 10 5.80 -0.36 12.99
C VAL A 10 5.34 0.09 11.61
N CYS A 11 6.16 0.88 10.94
CA CYS A 11 5.94 1.29 9.56
C CYS A 11 7.22 1.04 8.78
N ILE A 12 7.14 0.28 7.69
CA ILE A 12 8.29 -0.01 6.83
C ILE A 12 7.92 0.17 5.36
N LYS A 13 8.89 0.64 4.58
CA LYS A 13 8.85 0.71 3.12
C LYS A 13 9.73 -0.41 2.56
N ILE A 14 9.18 -1.21 1.65
CA ILE A 14 9.88 -2.30 0.98
C ILE A 14 9.87 -1.99 -0.52
N ASP A 15 11.04 -1.79 -1.11
CA ASP A 15 11.20 -1.56 -2.55
C ASP A 15 10.94 -2.87 -3.30
N LEU A 16 10.01 -2.88 -4.26
CA LEU A 16 9.69 -4.09 -5.05
C LEU A 16 10.65 -4.32 -6.22
N HIS A 17 11.62 -3.42 -6.41
CA HIS A 17 12.57 -3.39 -7.53
C HIS A 17 11.88 -3.31 -8.90
N ASN A 18 12.64 -3.01 -9.96
CA ASN A 18 12.34 -3.14 -11.41
C ASN A 18 11.01 -2.61 -12.00
N ARG A 19 10.04 -2.18 -11.20
CA ARG A 19 8.69 -1.77 -11.61
C ARG A 19 8.32 -0.38 -11.07
N ASN A 20 9.25 0.33 -10.40
CA ASN A 20 9.03 1.62 -9.76
C ASN A 20 7.93 1.63 -8.67
N TYR A 21 7.68 0.50 -8.02
CA TYR A 21 6.76 0.38 -6.89
C TYR A 21 7.48 0.04 -5.60
N SER A 22 6.84 0.40 -4.49
CA SER A 22 7.16 -0.07 -3.15
C SER A 22 5.90 -0.57 -2.46
N VAL A 23 6.07 -1.42 -1.45
CA VAL A 23 5.02 -1.74 -0.47
C VAL A 23 5.28 -0.94 0.80
N ILE A 24 4.26 -0.23 1.28
CA ILE A 24 4.25 0.35 2.62
C ILE A 24 3.45 -0.58 3.52
N ALA A 25 4.10 -1.08 4.56
CA ALA A 25 3.45 -1.91 5.58
C ALA A 25 3.29 -1.11 6.87
N ILE A 26 2.06 -0.98 7.35
CA ILE A 26 1.75 -0.36 8.64
C ILE A 26 1.21 -1.45 9.55
N ALA A 27 1.92 -1.74 10.63
CA ALA A 27 1.55 -2.75 11.60
C ALA A 27 1.33 -2.16 12.99
N LYS A 28 0.28 -2.65 13.67
CA LYS A 28 -0.10 -2.27 15.03
C LYS A 28 -0.25 -3.52 15.88
N TRP A 29 0.26 -3.45 17.12
CA TRP A 29 0.03 -4.51 18.09
C TRP A 29 -1.43 -4.51 18.55
N ASN A 30 -2.11 -5.64 18.39
CA ASN A 30 -3.43 -5.88 18.95
C ASN A 30 -3.28 -6.58 20.30
N LYS A 31 -3.77 -5.94 21.36
CA LYS A 31 -3.67 -6.45 22.73
C LYS A 31 -4.64 -7.59 23.02
N GLU A 32 -5.75 -7.68 22.29
CA GLU A 32 -6.76 -8.73 22.49
C GLU A 32 -6.29 -10.05 21.91
N THR A 33 -5.68 -10.01 20.73
CA THR A 33 -5.15 -11.19 20.05
C THR A 33 -3.70 -11.49 20.37
N GLU A 34 -3.00 -10.56 21.03
CA GLU A 34 -1.56 -10.60 21.29
C GLU A 34 -0.73 -10.84 20.01
N LYS A 35 -1.12 -10.18 18.92
CA LYS A 35 -0.46 -10.27 17.61
C LYS A 35 -0.31 -8.90 16.95
N TYR A 36 0.59 -8.82 15.97
CA TYR A 36 0.61 -7.67 15.07
C TYR A 36 -0.42 -7.84 13.96
N MET A 37 -1.17 -6.78 13.70
CA MET A 37 -2.05 -6.64 12.54
C MET A 37 -1.36 -5.69 11.57
N ALA A 38 -1.03 -6.14 10.36
CA ALA A 38 -0.40 -5.32 9.33
C ALA A 38 -1.36 -5.08 8.16
N THR A 39 -1.41 -3.84 7.69
CA THR A 39 -2.05 -3.49 6.43
C THR A 39 -0.97 -3.10 5.43
N LEU A 40 -1.05 -3.67 4.23
CA LEU A 40 -0.13 -3.39 3.14
C LEU A 40 -0.76 -2.41 2.13
N TYR A 41 0.04 -1.45 1.68
CA TYR A 41 -0.30 -0.48 0.65
C TYR A 41 0.70 -0.58 -0.49
N LEU A 42 0.22 -0.48 -1.72
CA LEU A 42 1.06 -0.28 -2.90
C LEU A 42 1.38 1.23 -3.02
N LYS A 43 2.63 1.56 -3.30
CA LYS A 43 3.08 2.92 -3.59
C LYS A 43 3.82 2.93 -4.92
N GLU A 44 3.26 3.61 -5.92
CA GLU A 44 4.03 4.00 -7.09
C GLU A 44 5.01 5.12 -6.67
N ASN A 45 6.30 4.96 -6.99
CA ASN A 45 7.35 5.77 -6.37
C ASN A 45 7.40 7.23 -6.86
N SER A 46 6.77 7.57 -7.99
CA SER A 46 6.70 8.93 -8.54
C SER A 46 5.58 9.79 -7.95
N VAL A 47 4.61 9.17 -7.25
CA VAL A 47 3.51 9.87 -6.58
C VAL A 47 3.46 9.58 -5.09
N GLU A 48 2.85 10.46 -4.30
CA GLU A 48 2.76 10.32 -2.83
C GLU A 48 1.49 9.59 -2.34
N LEU A 49 0.76 8.96 -3.25
CA LEU A 49 -0.45 8.21 -2.92
C LEU A 49 -0.10 6.81 -2.37
N LEU A 50 -0.78 6.41 -1.30
CA LEU A 50 -0.78 5.04 -0.81
C LEU A 50 -2.07 4.36 -1.25
N ASP A 51 -1.93 3.34 -2.09
CA ASP A 51 -3.05 2.56 -2.59
C ASP A 51 -3.27 1.33 -1.71
N LEU A 52 -4.45 1.23 -1.09
CA LEU A 52 -4.76 0.14 -0.18
C LEU A 52 -4.84 -1.18 -0.96
N MET A 53 -4.13 -2.19 -0.48
CA MET A 53 -4.29 -3.55 -1.02
C MET A 53 -5.31 -4.31 -0.18
N GLU A 54 -6.57 -4.32 -0.59
CA GLU A 54 -7.70 -4.78 0.25
C GLU A 54 -7.57 -6.23 0.71
N LYS A 55 -6.97 -7.11 -0.10
CA LYS A 55 -6.72 -8.51 0.28
C LYS A 55 -5.66 -8.67 1.37
N TYR A 56 -4.82 -7.66 1.56
CA TYR A 56 -3.71 -7.65 2.52
C TYR A 56 -3.92 -6.59 3.61
N LYS A 57 -5.19 -6.33 3.91
CA LYS A 57 -5.61 -5.56 5.08
C LYS A 57 -5.67 -6.47 6.30
N ASP A 58 -5.19 -5.96 7.44
CA ASP A 58 -5.25 -6.64 8.74
C ASP A 58 -4.68 -8.08 8.71
N VAL A 59 -3.56 -8.27 8.02
CA VAL A 59 -2.81 -9.53 8.00
C VAL A 59 -2.21 -9.77 9.39
N GLU A 60 -2.49 -10.94 9.97
CA GLU A 60 -1.97 -11.32 11.29
C GLU A 60 -0.53 -11.80 11.22
N PHE A 61 0.29 -11.33 12.15
CA PHE A 61 1.64 -11.79 12.37
C PHE A 61 1.82 -12.19 13.83
N ASP A 62 2.09 -13.47 14.05
CA ASP A 62 2.58 -13.98 15.33
C ASP A 62 4.07 -13.64 15.42
N SER A 63 4.37 -12.47 16.00
CA SER A 63 5.70 -11.87 15.98
C SER A 63 5.85 -10.93 17.16
N ASP A 64 7.07 -10.83 17.69
CA ASP A 64 7.41 -9.79 18.65
C ASP A 64 7.87 -8.50 17.95
N SER A 65 8.14 -7.47 18.75
CA SER A 65 8.57 -6.16 18.25
C SER A 65 9.92 -6.17 17.52
N SER A 66 10.74 -7.20 17.75
CA SER A 66 12.07 -7.36 17.14
C SER A 66 12.02 -8.10 15.79
N SER A 67 11.08 -9.03 15.64
CA SER A 67 10.94 -9.93 14.49
C SER A 67 9.92 -9.46 13.46
N ILE A 68 8.92 -8.67 13.86
CA ILE A 68 7.81 -8.23 12.99
C ILE A 68 8.27 -7.62 11.66
N ARG A 69 9.33 -6.81 11.64
CA ARG A 69 9.83 -6.21 10.39
C ARG A 69 10.33 -7.26 9.40
N ASN A 70 11.07 -8.26 9.90
CA ASN A 70 11.60 -9.34 9.07
C ASN A 70 10.47 -10.25 8.58
N ASN A 71 9.48 -10.53 9.43
CA ASN A 71 8.35 -11.38 9.04
C ASN A 71 7.47 -10.70 7.99
N ILE A 72 7.22 -9.40 8.10
CA ILE A 72 6.55 -8.62 7.04
C ILE A 72 7.37 -8.67 5.75
N LEU A 73 8.69 -8.47 5.82
CA LEU A 73 9.56 -8.53 4.63
C LEU A 73 9.50 -9.89 3.95
N GLN A 74 9.53 -10.99 4.71
CA GLN A 74 9.40 -12.34 4.18
C GLN A 74 8.05 -12.55 3.49
N GLU A 75 6.97 -12.06 4.09
CA GLU A 75 5.64 -12.19 3.50
C GLU A 75 5.52 -11.38 2.20
N VAL A 76 5.97 -10.13 2.20
CA VAL A 76 6.02 -9.31 0.98
C VAL A 76 6.88 -9.96 -0.11
N SER A 77 7.98 -10.60 0.26
CA SER A 77 8.83 -11.32 -0.70
C SER A 77 8.07 -12.48 -1.36
N LYS A 78 7.36 -13.30 -0.58
CA LYS A 78 6.52 -14.38 -1.13
C LYS A 78 5.43 -13.83 -2.07
N LEU A 79 4.75 -12.75 -1.67
CA LEU A 79 3.72 -12.11 -2.48
C LEU A 79 4.29 -11.60 -3.81
N ASN A 80 5.50 -11.05 -3.78
CA ASN A 80 6.21 -10.62 -4.98
C ASN A 80 6.54 -11.80 -5.90
N ASP A 81 7.04 -12.90 -5.35
CA ASP A 81 7.36 -14.12 -6.11
C ASP A 81 6.12 -14.76 -6.77
N HIS A 82 4.95 -14.59 -6.16
CA HIS A 82 3.66 -15.04 -6.69
C HIS A 82 2.95 -14.00 -7.60
N ASP A 83 3.62 -12.89 -7.96
CA ASP A 83 3.06 -11.78 -8.77
C ASP A 83 1.74 -11.22 -8.19
N SER A 84 1.58 -11.32 -6.87
CA SER A 84 0.32 -10.98 -6.17
C SER A 84 0.00 -9.49 -6.20
N PHE A 85 1.01 -8.65 -6.48
CA PHE A 85 0.85 -7.20 -6.59
C PHE A 85 0.34 -6.75 -7.97
N LYS A 86 0.40 -7.61 -8.98
CA LYS A 86 0.03 -7.27 -10.36
C LYS A 86 -1.37 -6.69 -10.48
N TYR A 87 -2.35 -7.30 -9.80
CA TYR A 87 -3.73 -6.79 -9.80
C TYR A 87 -3.80 -5.31 -9.36
N TYR A 88 -3.05 -4.93 -8.34
CA TYR A 88 -3.06 -3.57 -7.81
C TYR A 88 -2.29 -2.60 -8.70
N MET A 89 -1.19 -3.04 -9.30
CA MET A 89 -0.45 -2.26 -10.31
C MET A 89 -1.33 -1.99 -11.53
N ASP A 90 -1.98 -3.03 -12.08
CA ASP A 90 -2.86 -2.92 -13.24
C ASP A 90 -4.07 -2.00 -12.93
N ARG A 91 -4.60 -2.06 -11.70
CA ARG A 91 -5.66 -1.16 -11.24
C ARG A 91 -5.19 0.29 -11.20
N TYR A 92 -4.05 0.56 -10.58
CA TYR A 92 -3.46 1.91 -10.54
C TYR A 92 -3.26 2.48 -11.95
N ASP A 93 -2.68 1.70 -12.87
CA ASP A 93 -2.45 2.13 -14.25
C ASP A 93 -3.75 2.46 -14.99
N LEU A 94 -4.82 1.70 -14.74
CA LEU A 94 -6.14 1.98 -15.31
C LEU A 94 -6.72 3.27 -14.74
N GLU A 95 -6.61 3.48 -13.43
CA GLU A 95 -7.07 4.70 -12.77
C GLU A 95 -6.37 5.94 -13.33
N GLN A 96 -5.04 5.89 -13.53
CA GLN A 96 -4.29 6.99 -14.15
C GLN A 96 -4.74 7.26 -15.59
N LYS A 97 -4.91 6.21 -16.41
CA LYS A 97 -5.42 6.37 -17.80
C LYS A 97 -6.81 7.01 -17.84
N CYS A 98 -7.68 6.62 -16.92
CA CYS A 98 -9.01 7.22 -16.80
C CYS A 98 -8.92 8.70 -16.40
N PHE A 99 -8.02 9.04 -15.46
CA PHE A 99 -7.79 10.42 -15.05
C PHE A 99 -7.27 11.28 -16.21
N ASP A 100 -6.22 10.83 -16.91
CA ASP A 100 -5.65 11.54 -18.06
C ASP A 100 -6.70 11.78 -19.16
N ARG A 101 -7.52 10.77 -19.44
CA ARG A 101 -8.59 10.90 -20.43
C ARG A 101 -9.67 11.89 -20.00
N GLY A 102 -10.03 11.89 -18.71
CA GLY A 102 -10.95 12.87 -18.14
C GLY A 102 -10.39 14.30 -18.24
N LEU A 103 -9.11 14.47 -17.92
CA LEU A 103 -8.41 15.75 -18.00
C LEU A 103 -8.38 16.30 -19.43
N GLU A 104 -8.14 15.44 -20.43
CA GLU A 104 -8.18 15.84 -21.85
C GLU A 104 -9.55 16.41 -22.25
N ILE A 105 -10.63 15.74 -21.82
CA ILE A 105 -12.01 16.16 -22.11
C ILE A 105 -12.30 17.51 -21.46
N VAL A 106 -12.03 17.64 -20.15
CA VAL A 106 -12.27 18.88 -19.40
C VAL A 106 -11.46 20.04 -19.98
N THR A 107 -10.19 19.81 -20.30
CA THR A 107 -9.33 20.85 -20.88
C THR A 107 -9.84 21.32 -22.24
N ARG A 108 -10.34 20.41 -23.08
CA ARG A 108 -10.96 20.77 -24.36
C ARG A 108 -12.24 21.59 -24.18
N GLU A 109 -13.06 21.26 -23.19
CA GLU A 109 -14.28 22.03 -22.89
C GLU A 109 -13.94 23.45 -22.41
N GLU A 110 -12.94 23.61 -21.54
CA GLU A 110 -12.52 24.92 -21.05
C GLU A 110 -11.85 25.79 -22.13
N LEU A 111 -11.08 25.21 -23.06
CA LEU A 111 -10.44 25.95 -24.16
C LEU A 111 -11.43 26.37 -25.26
N ASN A 112 -12.59 25.72 -25.33
CA ASN A 112 -13.66 26.05 -26.30
C ASN A 112 -14.73 26.98 -25.71
N LYS A 113 -14.57 27.42 -24.45
CA LYS A 113 -15.34 28.52 -23.85
C LYS A 113 -14.71 29.87 -24.20
#